data_AF-A0A554R8W2-F1
#
_entry.id   AF-A0A554R8W2-F1
#
_cell.length_a   1.000
_cell.length_b   1.000
_cell.length_c   1.000
_cell.angle_alpha   90.00
_cell.angle_beta   90.00
_cell.angle_gamma   90.00
#
_symmetry.space_group_name_H-M   'P 1'
#
loop_
_entity.id
_entity.type
_entity.pdbx_description
1 polymer ?
#
loop_
_entity_poly.entity_id
_entity_poly.type
_entity_poly.pdbx_seq_one_letter_code
_entity_poly.pdbx_strand_id
1 'polypeptide(L)'
;MSVTLRELAQDAGVNLGLIHKHLGNKDDIVRAVLVRNSQQSANVVESVESLADAVRRLFLVGVADPDYVRIVTWLILEGRTDLLPADEADGGAILARIDQSSDSADVRIMLGLAAIAGWSLFGSEILNNADDAGSDRVNVELRMADLLAAIVELPEFAPGKVKSP
;
A
#
# COMPACT_ATOMS: atom_id res chain seq x y z
N MET A 1 -5.26 12.17 -14.80
CA MET A 1 -6.67 12.57 -14.99
C MET A 1 -7.02 13.55 -13.88
N SER A 2 -7.38 14.80 -14.17
CA SER A 2 -7.62 15.81 -13.12
C SER A 2 -9.12 15.91 -12.80
N VAL A 3 -9.56 15.26 -11.73
CA VAL A 3 -10.94 15.44 -11.20
C VAL A 3 -11.07 16.83 -10.55
N THR A 4 -12.15 17.54 -10.83
CA THR A 4 -12.50 18.82 -10.20
C THR A 4 -13.38 18.62 -8.96
N LEU A 5 -13.37 19.58 -8.03
CA LEU A 5 -14.24 19.51 -6.85
C LEU A 5 -15.73 19.54 -7.20
N ARG A 6 -16.09 20.13 -8.35
CA ARG A 6 -17.46 20.17 -8.82
C ARG A 6 -17.94 18.80 -9.30
N GLU A 7 -17.10 18.09 -10.05
CA GLU A 7 -17.37 16.70 -10.46
C GLU A 7 -17.46 15.79 -9.23
N LEU A 8 -16.54 15.94 -8.27
CA LEU A 8 -16.60 15.19 -7.02
C LEU A 8 -17.90 15.45 -6.23
N ALA A 9 -18.34 16.71 -6.14
CA ALA A 9 -19.61 17.06 -5.49
C ALA A 9 -20.82 16.45 -6.21
N GLN A 10 -20.80 16.48 -7.54
CA GLN A 10 -21.85 15.90 -8.36
C GLN A 10 -21.93 14.38 -8.19
N ASP A 11 -20.80 13.67 -8.27
CA ASP A 11 -20.72 12.22 -8.11
C ASP A 11 -21.12 11.78 -6.70
N ALA A 12 -20.73 12.55 -5.67
CA ALA A 12 -21.10 12.28 -4.28
C ALA A 12 -22.54 12.71 -3.94
N GLY A 13 -23.27 13.36 -4.85
CA GLY A 13 -24.64 13.84 -4.60
C GLY A 13 -24.72 14.92 -3.52
N VAL A 14 -23.66 15.70 -3.32
CA VAL A 14 -23.57 16.76 -2.29
C VAL A 14 -23.37 18.14 -2.91
N ASN A 15 -23.69 19.18 -2.14
CA ASN A 15 -23.37 20.55 -2.54
C ASN A 15 -21.85 20.80 -2.44
N LEU A 16 -21.27 21.50 -3.42
CA LEU A 16 -19.86 21.92 -3.41
C LEU A 16 -19.45 22.66 -2.13
N GLY A 17 -20.34 23.47 -1.55
CA GLY A 17 -20.11 24.15 -0.28
C GLY A 17 -19.93 23.20 0.91
N LEU A 18 -20.54 22.00 0.88
CA LEU A 18 -20.33 20.98 1.91
C LEU A 18 -18.94 20.34 1.79
N ILE A 19 -18.45 20.11 0.57
CA ILE A 19 -17.07 19.64 0.37
C ILE A 19 -16.08 20.65 0.94
N HIS A 20 -16.24 21.94 0.59
CA HIS A 20 -15.35 22.97 1.14
C HIS A 20 -15.43 23.08 2.67
N LYS A 21 -16.64 22.95 3.24
CA LYS A 21 -16.84 23.02 4.69
C LYS A 21 -16.18 21.85 5.44
N HIS A 22 -16.24 20.63 4.90
CA HIS A 22 -15.81 19.42 5.61
C HIS A 22 -14.43 18.93 5.22
N LEU A 23 -14.01 19.14 3.98
CA LEU A 23 -12.79 18.57 3.42
C LEU A 23 -11.83 19.63 2.87
N GLY A 24 -12.24 20.88 2.71
CA GLY A 24 -11.36 21.96 2.26
C GLY A 24 -11.13 21.97 0.76
N ASN A 25 -9.86 21.98 0.34
CA ASN A 25 -9.47 22.01 -1.07
C ASN A 25 -9.13 20.59 -1.60
N LYS A 26 -8.73 20.50 -2.87
CA LYS A 26 -8.42 19.21 -3.50
C LYS A 26 -7.26 18.47 -2.83
N ASP A 27 -6.23 19.19 -2.41
CA ASP A 27 -5.06 18.60 -1.74
C ASP A 27 -5.43 18.09 -0.34
N ASP A 28 -6.32 18.80 0.36
CA ASP A 28 -6.86 18.37 1.65
C ASP A 28 -7.69 17.08 1.52
N ILE A 29 -8.47 16.96 0.43
CA ILE A 29 -9.21 15.73 0.11
C ILE A 29 -8.25 14.58 -0.17
N VAL A 30 -7.21 14.81 -0.99
CA VAL A 30 -6.19 13.77 -1.27
C VAL A 30 -5.53 13.31 0.02
N ARG A 31 -5.13 14.23 0.90
CA ARG A 31 -4.58 13.88 2.22
C ARG A 31 -5.56 13.07 3.06
N ALA A 32 -6.82 13.48 3.13
CA ALA A 32 -7.84 12.78 3.92
C ALA A 32 -8.08 11.34 3.42
N VAL A 33 -8.08 11.14 2.10
CA VAL A 33 -8.20 9.80 1.49
C VAL A 33 -6.99 8.94 1.83
N LEU A 34 -5.77 9.48 1.69
CA LEU A 34 -4.54 8.75 2.02
C LEU A 34 -4.46 8.37 3.50
N VAL A 35 -4.81 9.28 4.41
CA VAL A 35 -4.86 9.00 5.86
C VAL A 35 -5.87 7.90 6.17
N ARG A 36 -7.09 7.98 5.63
CA ARG A 36 -8.12 6.96 5.84
C ARG A 36 -7.65 5.57 5.39
N ASN A 37 -7.04 5.48 4.21
CA ASN A 37 -6.57 4.21 3.67
C ASN A 37 -5.34 3.68 4.43
N SER A 38 -4.47 4.57 4.91
CA SER A 38 -3.34 4.19 5.78
C SER A 38 -3.83 3.61 7.11
N GLN A 39 -4.78 4.27 7.78
CA GLN A 39 -5.34 3.79 9.05
C GLN A 39 -6.00 2.42 8.90
N GLN A 40 -6.74 2.20 7.80
CA GLN A 40 -7.34 0.89 7.52
C GLN A 40 -6.28 -0.20 7.39
N SER A 41 -5.14 0.11 6.78
CA SER A 41 -4.01 -0.81 6.61
C SER A 41 -3.28 -1.05 7.94
N ALA A 42 -3.08 -0.02 8.76
CA ALA A 42 -2.45 -0.12 10.08
C ALA A 42 -3.21 -1.06 11.02
N ASN A 43 -4.54 -0.93 11.07
CA ASN A 43 -5.40 -1.80 11.90
C ASN A 43 -5.28 -3.29 11.55
N VAL A 44 -4.94 -3.62 10.30
CA VAL A 44 -4.75 -5.01 9.86
C VAL A 44 -3.44 -5.60 10.39
N VAL A 45 -2.41 -4.77 10.60
CA VAL A 45 -1.09 -5.17 11.08
C VAL A 45 -1.00 -5.23 12.60
N GLU A 46 -1.82 -4.48 13.33
CA GLU A 46 -1.82 -4.47 14.79
C GLU A 46 -2.19 -5.83 15.44
N SER A 47 -2.83 -6.72 14.69
CA SER A 47 -3.35 -8.01 15.18
C SER A 47 -2.54 -9.22 14.73
N VAL A 48 -1.26 -9.05 14.37
CA VAL A 48 -0.49 -10.08 13.67
C VAL A 48 0.67 -10.62 14.52
N GLU A 49 0.80 -11.95 14.54
CA GLU A 49 1.73 -12.68 15.42
C GLU A 49 3.11 -12.94 14.78
N SER A 50 3.24 -12.81 13.45
CA SER A 50 4.49 -13.06 12.70
C SER A 50 4.69 -12.10 11.52
N LEU A 51 5.95 -11.97 11.06
CA LEU A 51 6.28 -11.16 9.87
C LEU A 51 5.66 -11.75 8.60
N ALA A 52 5.69 -13.07 8.46
CA ALA A 52 5.04 -13.78 7.36
C ALA A 52 3.55 -13.44 7.26
N ASP A 53 2.83 -13.51 8.38
CA ASP A 53 1.42 -13.17 8.43
C ASP A 53 1.17 -11.69 8.13
N ALA A 54 2.07 -10.80 8.58
CA ALA A 54 1.93 -9.38 8.36
C ALA A 54 2.04 -9.07 6.85
N VAL A 55 3.06 -9.61 6.17
CA VAL A 55 3.26 -9.45 4.72
C VAL A 55 2.10 -10.05 3.93
N ARG A 56 1.64 -11.25 4.31
CA ARG A 56 0.49 -11.91 3.67
C ARG A 56 -0.76 -11.02 3.74
N ARG A 57 -1.07 -10.49 4.92
CA ARG A 57 -2.25 -9.62 5.12
C ARG A 57 -2.09 -8.29 4.39
N LEU A 58 -0.91 -7.67 4.46
CA LEU A 58 -0.62 -6.42 3.77
C LEU A 58 -0.83 -6.55 2.26
N PHE A 59 -0.38 -7.67 1.68
CA PHE A 59 -0.61 -7.96 0.28
C PHE A 59 -2.10 -8.07 -0.05
N LEU A 60 -2.85 -8.89 0.69
CA LEU A 60 -4.28 -9.08 0.44
C LEU A 60 -5.08 -7.78 0.59
N VAL A 61 -4.70 -6.90 1.52
CA VAL A 61 -5.31 -5.56 1.64
C VAL A 61 -4.96 -4.68 0.44
N GLY A 62 -3.69 -4.64 0.05
CA GLY A 62 -3.21 -3.80 -1.05
C GLY A 62 -3.74 -4.20 -2.43
N VAL A 63 -4.07 -5.48 -2.64
CA VAL A 63 -4.71 -5.95 -3.87
C VAL A 63 -6.23 -5.75 -3.87
N ALA A 64 -6.86 -5.79 -2.70
CA ALA A 64 -8.30 -5.54 -2.57
C ALA A 64 -8.66 -4.06 -2.79
N ASP A 65 -7.76 -3.13 -2.43
CA ASP A 65 -7.89 -1.70 -2.68
C ASP A 65 -6.59 -1.13 -3.27
N PRO A 66 -6.39 -1.24 -4.60
CA PRO A 66 -5.16 -0.78 -5.25
C PRO A 66 -5.07 0.74 -5.38
N ASP A 67 -6.14 1.48 -5.07
CA ASP A 67 -6.21 2.91 -5.37
C ASP A 67 -5.28 3.72 -4.47
N TYR A 68 -5.04 3.27 -3.23
CA TYR A 68 -4.02 3.88 -2.37
C TYR A 68 -2.64 3.89 -3.05
N VAL A 69 -2.17 2.73 -3.53
CA VAL A 69 -0.87 2.61 -4.20
C VAL A 69 -0.83 3.45 -5.47
N ARG A 70 -1.92 3.49 -6.24
CA ARG A 70 -2.02 4.29 -7.46
C ARG A 70 -1.93 5.79 -7.17
N ILE A 71 -2.63 6.28 -6.15
CA ILE A 71 -2.60 7.70 -5.76
C ILE A 71 -1.20 8.06 -5.27
N VAL A 72 -0.59 7.25 -4.40
CA VAL A 72 0.78 7.47 -3.91
C VAL A 72 1.78 7.50 -5.08
N THR A 73 1.68 6.53 -5.99
CA THR A 73 2.55 6.46 -7.18
C THR A 73 2.38 7.70 -8.07
N TRP A 74 1.14 8.12 -8.32
CA TRP A 74 0.87 9.32 -9.10
C TRP A 74 1.46 10.57 -8.44
N LEU A 75 1.32 10.73 -7.12
CA LEU A 75 1.91 11.85 -6.38
C LEU A 75 3.43 11.87 -6.46
N ILE A 76 4.08 10.71 -6.35
CA ILE A 76 5.54 10.58 -6.49
C ILE A 76 5.98 11.01 -7.90
N LEU A 77 5.27 10.54 -8.94
CA LEU A 77 5.57 10.89 -10.33
C LEU A 77 5.37 12.38 -10.63
N GLU A 78 4.39 13.02 -9.98
CA GLU A 78 4.15 14.47 -10.09
C GLU A 78 5.06 15.31 -9.17
N GLY A 79 5.94 14.68 -8.38
CA GLY A 79 6.78 15.37 -7.40
C GLY A 79 6.00 16.00 -6.24
N ARG A 80 4.74 15.59 -6.02
CA ARG A 80 3.82 16.07 -4.98
C ARG A 80 3.94 15.25 -3.69
N THR A 81 5.17 14.99 -3.25
CA THR A 81 5.41 14.23 -2.02
C THR A 81 4.99 14.99 -0.76
N ASP A 82 4.74 16.30 -0.87
CA ASP A 82 4.14 17.15 0.17
C ASP A 82 2.73 16.72 0.60
N LEU A 83 2.04 15.95 -0.25
CA LEU A 83 0.71 15.44 0.02
C LEU A 83 0.70 14.04 0.65
N LEU A 84 1.84 13.36 0.66
CA LEU A 84 1.95 12.05 1.31
C LEU A 84 1.77 12.23 2.83
N PRO A 85 1.14 11.26 3.52
CA PRO A 85 1.03 11.31 4.97
C PRO A 85 2.43 11.45 5.59
N ALA A 86 2.65 12.52 6.36
CA ALA A 86 3.87 12.64 7.16
C ALA A 86 3.86 11.56 8.26
N ASP A 87 5.03 11.03 8.56
CA ASP A 87 5.31 9.81 9.33
C ASP A 87 4.76 9.78 10.78
N GLU A 88 4.09 10.83 11.26
CA GLU A 88 3.68 10.95 12.66
C GLU A 88 2.33 10.30 13.00
N ALA A 89 1.53 9.85 12.01
CA ALA A 89 0.21 9.28 12.29
C ALA A 89 -0.02 7.83 11.88
N ASP A 90 0.27 7.38 10.64
CA ASP A 90 -0.38 6.12 10.20
C ASP A 90 0.39 5.19 9.23
N GLY A 91 1.52 5.60 8.65
CA GLY A 91 2.36 4.72 7.80
C GLY A 91 3.64 4.27 8.53
N GLY A 92 4.18 5.18 9.34
CA GLY A 92 5.31 4.96 10.22
C GLY A 92 5.04 3.95 11.32
N ALA A 93 3.81 3.65 11.71
CA ALA A 93 3.58 2.64 12.75
C ALA A 93 4.06 1.23 12.32
N ILE A 94 3.97 0.91 11.03
CA ILE A 94 4.50 -0.35 10.48
C ILE A 94 6.01 -0.24 10.35
N LEU A 95 6.51 0.79 9.67
CA LEU A 95 7.95 0.99 9.43
C LEU A 95 8.74 1.26 10.72
N ALA A 96 8.24 2.03 11.66
CA ALA A 96 8.84 2.34 12.97
C ALA A 96 8.73 1.18 13.98
N ARG A 97 7.76 0.26 13.84
CA ARG A 97 7.80 -1.02 14.57
C ARG A 97 8.85 -1.98 13.99
N ILE A 98 9.09 -1.88 12.68
CA ILE A 98 10.15 -2.63 11.99
C ILE A 98 11.53 -2.03 12.31
N ASP A 99 11.64 -0.71 12.32
CA ASP A 99 12.85 0.08 12.63
C ASP A 99 13.33 -0.14 14.07
N GLN A 100 12.40 -0.44 14.99
CA GLN A 100 12.74 -0.85 16.36
C GLN A 100 13.48 -2.22 16.45
N SER A 101 13.63 -2.96 15.34
CA SER A 101 14.24 -4.30 15.34
C SER A 101 15.59 -4.44 14.62
N SER A 102 16.08 -3.44 13.87
CA SER A 102 17.47 -3.40 13.38
C SER A 102 17.80 -2.08 12.69
N ASP A 103 19.04 -1.60 12.85
CA ASP A 103 19.68 -0.40 12.26
C ASP A 103 19.78 -0.41 10.70
N SER A 104 18.98 -1.25 10.04
CA SER A 104 18.82 -1.33 8.59
C SER A 104 17.43 -1.86 8.30
N ALA A 105 16.59 -1.10 7.61
CA ALA A 105 15.28 -1.57 7.16
C ALA A 105 15.42 -2.93 6.46
N ASP A 106 14.69 -3.93 6.95
CA ASP A 106 14.82 -5.32 6.53
C ASP A 106 14.50 -5.48 5.04
N VAL A 107 15.46 -5.96 4.24
CA VAL A 107 15.32 -6.15 2.79
C VAL A 107 14.11 -7.02 2.43
N ARG A 108 13.72 -7.95 3.31
CA ARG A 108 12.56 -8.83 3.10
C ARG A 108 11.25 -8.03 3.10
N ILE A 109 11.19 -7.00 3.94
CA ILE A 109 10.04 -6.10 4.04
C ILE A 109 10.01 -5.18 2.83
N MET A 110 11.16 -4.64 2.42
CA MET A 110 11.27 -3.85 1.20
C MET A 110 10.78 -4.64 -0.03
N LEU A 111 11.17 -5.91 -0.13
CA LEU A 111 10.71 -6.80 -1.20
C LEU A 111 9.19 -7.02 -1.15
N GLY A 112 8.64 -7.27 0.05
CA GLY A 112 7.20 -7.39 0.25
C GLY A 112 6.45 -6.13 -0.22
N LEU A 113 6.88 -4.96 0.25
CA LEU A 113 6.29 -3.67 -0.16
C LEU A 113 6.42 -3.41 -1.67
N ALA A 114 7.57 -3.73 -2.27
CA ALA A 114 7.78 -3.60 -3.71
C ALA A 114 6.87 -4.54 -4.51
N ALA A 115 6.67 -5.78 -4.05
CA ALA A 115 5.78 -6.73 -4.69
C ALA A 115 4.31 -6.29 -4.61
N ILE A 116 3.88 -5.76 -3.45
CA ILE A 116 2.54 -5.18 -3.27
C ILE A 116 2.36 -4.01 -4.24
N ALA A 117 3.29 -3.04 -4.23
CA ALA A 117 3.20 -1.87 -5.09
C ALA A 117 3.19 -2.25 -6.58
N GLY A 118 4.08 -3.17 -6.98
CA GLY A 118 4.16 -3.67 -8.35
C GLY A 118 2.88 -4.38 -8.79
N TRP A 119 2.32 -5.27 -7.96
CA TRP A 119 1.09 -5.99 -8.31
C TRP A 119 -0.12 -5.06 -8.40
N SER A 120 -0.29 -4.12 -7.46
CA SER A 120 -1.41 -3.16 -7.49
C SER A 120 -1.39 -2.26 -8.75
N LEU A 121 -0.22 -2.00 -9.32
CA LEU A 121 -0.06 -1.22 -10.55
C LEU A 121 -0.19 -2.04 -11.83
N PHE A 122 0.44 -3.22 -11.87
CA PHE A 122 0.64 -3.97 -13.12
C PHE A 122 -0.08 -5.31 -13.17
N GLY A 123 -0.68 -5.79 -12.07
CA GLY A 123 -1.24 -7.14 -11.96
C GLY A 123 -2.31 -7.45 -13.01
N SER A 124 -3.20 -6.49 -13.31
CA SER A 124 -4.21 -6.66 -14.37
C SER A 124 -3.57 -6.91 -15.74
N GLU A 125 -2.54 -6.14 -16.10
CA GLU A 125 -1.87 -6.29 -17.40
C GLU A 125 -1.02 -7.57 -17.44
N ILE A 126 -0.37 -7.93 -16.34
CA ILE A 126 0.39 -9.19 -16.24
C ILE A 126 -0.54 -10.39 -16.49
N LEU A 127 -1.72 -10.40 -15.86
CA LEU A 127 -2.72 -11.46 -16.05
C LEU A 127 -3.26 -11.49 -17.48
N ASN A 128 -3.56 -10.33 -18.06
CA ASN A 128 -4.05 -10.23 -19.44
C ASN A 128 -3.03 -10.76 -20.46
N ASN A 129 -1.73 -10.56 -20.21
CA ASN A 129 -0.66 -11.00 -21.12
C ASN A 129 -0.18 -12.44 -20.87
N ALA A 130 -0.50 -13.04 -19.73
CA ALA A 130 -0.06 -14.40 -19.39
C ALA A 130 -0.80 -15.52 -20.18
N ASP A 131 -1.65 -15.15 -21.16
CA ASP A 131 -2.48 -16.05 -21.97
C ASP A 131 -3.38 -16.98 -21.12
N ASP A 132 -3.62 -16.57 -19.87
CA ASP A 132 -4.26 -17.36 -18.84
C ASP A 132 -5.68 -16.83 -18.59
N ALA A 133 -6.47 -16.77 -19.66
CA ALA A 133 -7.84 -16.22 -19.70
C ALA A 133 -8.85 -16.91 -18.74
N GLY A 134 -8.41 -17.94 -18.01
CA GLY A 134 -9.17 -18.67 -16.99
C GLY A 134 -8.53 -18.71 -15.60
N SER A 135 -7.38 -18.07 -15.38
CA SER A 135 -6.79 -18.00 -14.04
C SER A 135 -7.63 -17.10 -13.14
N ASP A 136 -8.23 -17.70 -12.12
CA ASP A 136 -8.94 -16.96 -11.08
C ASP A 136 -7.97 -16.01 -10.38
N ARG A 137 -8.09 -14.71 -10.68
CA ARG A 137 -7.25 -13.65 -10.12
C ARG A 137 -7.13 -13.76 -8.60
N VAL A 138 -8.21 -14.10 -7.92
CA VAL A 138 -8.24 -14.25 -6.47
C VAL A 138 -7.32 -15.41 -6.04
N ASN A 139 -7.33 -16.51 -6.77
CA ASN A 139 -6.45 -17.65 -6.51
C ASN A 139 -4.96 -17.28 -6.72
N VAL A 140 -4.66 -16.55 -7.80
CA VAL A 140 -3.30 -16.06 -8.07
C VAL A 140 -2.82 -15.15 -6.94
N GLU A 141 -3.65 -14.20 -6.53
CA GLU A 141 -3.34 -13.26 -5.45
C GLU A 141 -3.15 -13.98 -4.10
N LEU A 142 -3.96 -14.99 -3.78
CA LEU A 142 -3.77 -15.83 -2.59
C LEU A 142 -2.43 -16.57 -2.63
N ARG A 143 -2.09 -17.19 -3.77
CA ARG A 143 -0.81 -17.91 -3.94
C ARG A 143 0.39 -16.98 -3.89
N MET A 144 0.26 -15.76 -4.41
CA MET A 144 1.30 -14.74 -4.30
C MET A 144 1.49 -14.29 -2.85
N ALA A 145 0.40 -14.11 -2.10
CA ALA A 145 0.48 -13.76 -0.68
C ALA A 145 1.21 -14.85 0.12
N ASP A 146 0.88 -16.13 -0.13
CA ASP A 146 1.55 -17.27 0.51
C ASP A 146 3.03 -17.39 0.11
N LEU A 147 3.36 -17.12 -1.16
CA LEU A 147 4.74 -17.11 -1.65
C LEU A 147 5.56 -15.98 -0.99
N LEU A 148 5.02 -14.78 -0.91
CA LEU A 148 5.70 -13.65 -0.26
C LEU A 148 5.92 -13.93 1.24
N ALA A 149 4.93 -14.53 1.91
CA ALA A 149 5.06 -14.95 3.30
C ALA A 149 6.18 -15.99 3.49
N ALA A 150 6.32 -16.96 2.57
CA ALA A 150 7.40 -17.93 2.60
C ALA A 150 8.77 -17.30 2.35
N ILE A 151 8.86 -16.34 1.41
CA ILE A 151 10.11 -15.65 1.06
C ILE A 151 10.65 -14.85 2.26
N VAL A 152 9.79 -14.19 3.03
CA VAL A 152 10.24 -13.39 4.19
C VAL A 152 10.71 -14.25 5.37
N GLU A 153 10.40 -15.54 5.39
CA GLU A 153 10.91 -16.49 6.39
C GLU A 153 12.20 -17.19 5.94
N LEU A 154 12.73 -16.88 4.74
CA LEU A 154 13.96 -17.51 4.25
C LEU A 154 15.15 -17.21 5.18
N PRO A 155 15.82 -18.24 5.75
CA PRO A 155 16.85 -18.07 6.78
C PRO A 155 18.12 -17.33 6.30
N GLU A 156 18.34 -17.30 5.00
CA GLU A 156 19.50 -16.64 4.36
C GLU A 156 19.41 -15.11 4.41
N PHE A 157 18.19 -14.56 4.56
CA PHE A 157 17.91 -13.13 4.63
C PHE A 157 17.50 -12.68 6.04
N ALA A 158 17.69 -13.51 7.06
CA ALA A 158 17.38 -13.16 8.45
C ALA A 158 18.23 -11.97 8.96
N PRO A 159 17.71 -11.15 9.90
CA PRO A 159 18.39 -9.95 10.36
C PRO A 159 19.70 -10.33 11.04
N GLY A 160 20.80 -9.65 10.70
CA GLY A 160 22.10 -9.84 11.34
C GLY A 160 23.09 -10.79 10.65
N LYS A 161 22.82 -11.26 9.42
CA LYS A 161 23.81 -12.01 8.61
C LYS A 161 24.37 -11.21 7.43
N VAL A 162 24.76 -9.96 7.64
CA VAL A 162 25.64 -9.31 6.67
C VAL A 162 27.06 -9.83 6.93
N LYS A 163 27.51 -10.82 6.14
CA LYS A 163 28.95 -11.07 6.03
C LYS A 163 29.55 -9.85 5.36
N SER A 164 30.34 -9.08 6.11
CA SER A 164 31.18 -8.03 5.53
C SER A 164 32.01 -8.62 4.37
N PRO A 165 32.13 -7.90 3.24
CA PRO A 165 32.99 -8.30 2.14
C PRO A 165 34.46 -8.35 2.53
#